data_AF-A0A350QGV3-F1
#
_entry.id   AF-A0A350QGV3-F1
#
_cell.length_a   1.000
_cell.length_b   1.000
_cell.length_c   1.000
_cell.angle_alpha   90.00
_cell.angle_beta   90.00
_cell.angle_gamma   90.00
#
_symmetry.space_group_name_H-M   'P 1'
#
loop_
_entity.id
_entity.type
_entity.pdbx_description
1 polymer ?
#
loop_
_entity_poly.entity_id
_entity_poly.type
_entity_poly.pdbx_seq_one_letter_code
_entity_poly.pdbx_strand_id
1 'polypeptide(L)'
;MNKTPTILTSLLAVLLLLFFSTAQAAGGHDSHSDAHATEQAEGPHGGRLLTHADFAVEVTIFETGIPPEMRLYAYANGEPVSATALDAKVTLHRLDGQQDDIRFSPEQQYLVGDISIAEPHSYRVDISLSYQGQQYHWHYDSFEGRVELNDRIFALAGIGTDIAQAQVLTQKTHLFGVISSPPTARYSVKAPYSGTLTEVLVQQGDRVTKGQRIARISNATTLKMYDIVSPANGIITDRFFNNNELIRDEVLFNIVDFSSVYVELSAFPNDIDQLRVGMPVSVFSLHHGESADSNISYIAPQMTEGHIARARAVLDNSNGYWRPGMHIKAEVLTATIPVALAVQKRAIQRFRDMPVVFARYGNTFEVRMLQFGREDDNYIEVTSGLKPGTEYATDNSFVLKADILKSGASHDH
;
A
#
# COMPACT_ATOMS: atom_id res chain seq x y z
N MET A 1 44.74 -29.19 12.19
CA MET A 1 46.19 -29.08 11.89
C MET A 1 46.32 -28.24 10.64
N ASN A 2 46.88 -27.03 10.56
CA ASN A 2 47.65 -26.16 11.46
C ASN A 2 47.29 -24.71 11.06
N LYS A 3 46.84 -23.87 12.00
CA LYS A 3 47.60 -22.78 12.65
C LYS A 3 48.20 -21.74 11.68
N THR A 4 47.58 -20.56 11.71
CA THR A 4 48.16 -19.23 11.42
C THR A 4 49.44 -18.96 12.19
N PRO A 5 50.26 -18.00 11.73
CA PRO A 5 50.51 -16.84 12.60
C PRO A 5 50.64 -15.46 11.88
N THR A 6 49.99 -14.50 12.53
CA THR A 6 50.33 -13.09 12.85
C THR A 6 51.57 -12.36 12.29
N ILE A 7 51.29 -11.17 11.72
CA ILE A 7 51.76 -9.79 12.05
C ILE A 7 53.26 -9.46 11.98
N LEU A 8 53.62 -8.48 11.13
CA LEU A 8 54.67 -7.51 11.44
C LEU A 8 54.42 -6.11 10.81
N THR A 9 54.67 -5.11 11.65
CA THR A 9 54.60 -3.64 11.60
C THR A 9 55.41 -2.89 10.54
N SER A 10 54.96 -1.70 10.11
CA SER A 10 55.76 -0.51 9.70
C SER A 10 54.78 0.64 9.35
N LEU A 11 54.62 1.71 10.15
CA LEU A 11 55.42 2.94 10.33
C LEU A 11 55.71 3.73 9.03
N LEU A 12 54.92 4.78 8.74
CA LEU A 12 55.29 5.90 7.86
C LEU A 12 54.32 7.08 8.12
N ALA A 13 54.68 8.07 8.95
CA ALA A 13 55.38 9.32 8.63
C ALA A 13 54.56 10.33 7.79
N VAL A 14 54.09 11.36 8.48
CA VAL A 14 53.49 12.61 7.98
C VAL A 14 54.53 13.45 7.25
N LEU A 15 54.21 14.00 6.08
CA LEU A 15 54.89 15.19 5.55
C LEU A 15 53.90 16.13 4.85
N LEU A 16 53.79 17.32 5.44
CA LEU A 16 53.08 18.51 4.98
C LEU A 16 53.71 19.04 3.67
N LEU A 17 52.89 19.37 2.67
CA LEU A 17 53.30 20.20 1.53
C LEU A 17 52.31 21.34 1.31
N LEU A 18 52.83 22.55 1.51
CA LEU A 18 52.24 23.85 1.22
C LEU A 18 52.01 24.01 -0.29
N PHE A 19 50.81 24.45 -0.68
CA PHE A 19 50.61 25.16 -1.94
C PHE A 19 49.83 26.45 -1.68
N PHE A 20 50.56 27.57 -1.77
CA PHE A 20 50.01 28.89 -2.06
C PHE A 20 49.47 28.89 -3.49
N SER A 21 48.25 29.37 -3.68
CA SER A 21 47.82 29.93 -4.98
C SER A 21 46.83 31.05 -4.73
N THR A 22 47.34 32.26 -4.89
CA THR A 22 46.58 33.49 -5.11
C THR A 22 45.91 33.42 -6.47
N ALA A 23 44.59 33.47 -6.53
CA ALA A 23 43.84 33.76 -7.74
C ALA A 23 43.03 35.05 -7.52
N GLN A 24 43.49 36.12 -8.17
CA GLN A 24 42.75 37.36 -8.37
C GLN A 24 41.94 37.20 -9.65
N ALA A 25 40.62 37.37 -9.59
CA ALA A 25 39.79 37.62 -10.76
C ALA A 25 38.77 38.70 -10.40
N ALA A 26 38.71 39.71 -11.27
CA ALA A 26 37.93 40.93 -11.13
C ALA A 26 36.52 40.80 -11.72
N GLY A 27 35.58 41.54 -11.14
CA GLY A 27 34.48 42.20 -11.86
C GLY A 27 33.16 41.43 -11.96
N GLY A 28 32.15 41.91 -11.24
CA GLY A 28 30.75 41.54 -11.43
C GLY A 28 29.88 42.05 -10.28
N HIS A 29 29.54 43.34 -10.33
CA HIS A 29 28.51 43.95 -9.47
C HIS A 29 27.16 43.32 -9.83
N ASP A 30 26.58 42.55 -8.92
CA ASP A 30 25.13 42.37 -8.82
C ASP A 30 24.77 42.49 -7.34
N SER A 31 24.32 43.69 -6.96
CA SER A 31 23.73 43.96 -5.67
C SER A 31 22.36 43.30 -5.63
N HIS A 32 22.32 42.00 -5.35
CA HIS A 32 21.11 41.39 -4.84
C HIS A 32 20.92 41.89 -3.41
N SER A 33 19.81 42.60 -3.22
CA SER A 33 19.29 42.96 -1.91
C SER A 33 18.96 41.67 -1.16
N ASP A 34 19.91 41.19 -0.37
CA ASP A 34 19.63 40.28 0.72
C ASP A 34 18.65 41.00 1.65
N ALA A 35 17.37 40.64 1.54
CA ALA A 35 16.42 40.92 2.58
C ALA A 35 16.92 40.15 3.80
N HIS A 36 17.61 40.85 4.69
CA HIS A 36 18.03 40.35 5.99
C HIS A 36 16.82 39.66 6.64
N ALA A 37 16.87 38.34 6.73
CA ALA A 37 16.14 37.64 7.76
C ALA A 37 16.64 38.24 9.08
N THR A 38 15.80 39.02 9.76
CA THR A 38 16.07 39.46 11.13
C THR A 38 16.38 38.20 11.93
N GLU A 39 17.64 38.02 12.34
CA GLU A 39 18.03 37.00 13.31
C GLU A 39 17.07 37.09 14.48
N GLN A 40 16.35 35.99 14.69
CA GLN A 40 15.32 35.94 15.70
C GLN A 40 16.01 35.87 17.05
N ALA A 41 15.73 36.86 17.91
CA ALA A 41 16.38 36.90 19.22
C ALA A 41 16.05 35.61 20.00
N GLU A 42 17.09 34.91 20.43
CA GLU A 42 16.98 33.70 21.24
C GLU A 42 17.06 34.08 22.72
N GLY A 43 16.19 33.49 23.53
CA GLY A 43 16.17 33.71 24.96
C GLY A 43 17.14 32.78 25.71
N PRO A 44 17.31 32.98 27.02
CA PRO A 44 18.21 32.18 27.86
C PRO A 44 17.92 30.67 27.89
N HIS A 45 16.73 30.23 27.47
CA HIS A 45 16.30 28.84 27.44
C HIS A 45 16.26 28.25 26.03
N GLY A 46 16.84 28.93 25.03
CA GLY A 46 16.87 28.49 23.64
C GLY A 46 15.53 28.67 22.90
N GLY A 47 14.64 29.51 23.45
CA GLY A 47 13.34 29.81 22.89
C GLY A 47 13.33 31.10 22.07
N ARG A 48 12.20 31.32 21.40
CA ARG A 48 11.96 32.57 20.67
C ARG A 48 11.66 33.69 21.65
N LEU A 49 12.53 34.70 21.73
CA LEU A 49 12.37 35.86 22.59
C LEU A 49 11.57 36.97 21.87
N LEU A 50 10.44 37.35 22.46
CA LEU A 50 9.53 38.38 21.97
C LEU A 50 9.54 39.54 22.95
N THR A 51 9.97 40.72 22.51
CA THR A 51 10.12 41.90 23.36
C THR A 51 9.07 42.95 23.03
N HIS A 52 8.57 43.65 24.04
CA HIS A 52 7.74 44.84 23.89
C HIS A 52 8.05 45.84 25.01
N ALA A 53 8.75 46.92 24.67
CA ALA A 53 9.33 47.86 25.64
C ALA A 53 10.21 47.12 26.67
N ASP A 54 9.95 47.29 27.96
CA ASP A 54 10.76 46.72 29.05
C ASP A 54 10.33 45.29 29.44
N PHE A 55 9.36 44.72 28.74
CA PHE A 55 8.84 43.38 29.02
C PHE A 55 9.13 42.43 27.85
N ALA A 56 9.52 41.21 28.16
CA ALA A 56 9.78 40.17 27.17
C ALA A 56 9.17 38.84 27.57
N VAL A 57 8.81 38.02 26.59
CA VAL A 57 8.42 36.63 26.77
C VAL A 57 9.25 35.76 25.85
N GLU A 58 9.86 34.72 26.40
CA GLU A 58 10.52 33.65 25.66
C GLU A 58 9.56 32.47 25.54
N VAL A 59 9.36 32.00 24.31
CA VAL A 59 8.49 30.85 24.00
C VAL A 59 9.35 29.66 23.61
N THR A 60 9.18 28.55 24.32
CA THR A 60 9.82 27.27 23.98
C THR A 60 8.77 26.19 23.76
N ILE A 61 9.14 25.18 22.96
CA ILE A 61 8.41 23.92 22.85
C ILE A 61 9.32 22.84 23.42
N PHE A 62 8.86 22.13 24.44
CA PHE A 62 9.66 21.12 25.12
C PHE A 62 9.16 19.72 24.76
N GLU A 63 10.06 18.86 24.28
CA GLU A 63 9.71 17.55 23.70
C GLU A 63 10.49 16.37 24.31
N THR A 64 11.38 16.63 25.28
CA THR A 64 12.27 15.60 25.81
C THR A 64 11.56 14.72 26.83
N GLY A 65 11.06 13.55 26.38
CA GLY A 65 10.53 12.49 27.24
C GLY A 65 9.07 12.67 27.70
N ILE A 66 8.38 13.68 27.17
CA ILE A 66 6.96 13.97 27.40
C ILE A 66 6.31 14.43 26.08
N PRO A 67 4.97 14.39 25.95
CA PRO A 67 4.29 14.99 24.81
C PRO A 67 4.70 16.48 24.65
N PRO A 68 4.84 16.97 23.41
CA PRO A 68 5.26 18.35 23.14
C PRO A 68 4.34 19.34 23.85
N GLU A 69 4.92 20.18 24.72
CA GLU A 69 4.22 21.21 25.47
C GLU A 69 4.89 22.58 25.27
N MET A 70 4.09 23.65 25.27
CA MET A 70 4.61 25.01 25.19
C MET A 70 4.94 25.55 26.58
N ARG A 71 6.09 26.21 26.71
CA ARG A 71 6.48 26.92 27.94
C ARG A 71 6.77 28.39 27.65
N LEU A 72 6.37 29.26 28.57
CA LEU A 72 6.62 30.70 28.50
C LEU A 72 7.45 31.16 29.70
N TYR A 73 8.55 31.85 29.43
CA TYR A 73 9.38 32.52 30.43
C TYR A 73 9.25 34.02 30.24
N ALA A 74 8.91 34.77 31.29
CA ALA A 74 8.74 36.21 31.20
C ALA A 74 9.88 36.96 31.88
N TYR A 75 10.21 38.13 31.33
CA TYR A 75 11.27 39.00 31.81
C TYR A 75 10.77 40.44 31.88
N ALA A 76 11.12 41.15 32.95
CA ALA A 76 10.86 42.58 33.10
C ALA A 76 12.20 43.28 33.40
N ASN A 77 12.56 44.26 32.57
CA ASN A 77 13.88 44.92 32.60
C ASN A 77 15.06 43.92 32.50
N GLY A 78 14.87 42.82 31.79
CA GLY A 78 15.86 41.74 31.66
C GLY A 78 15.94 40.77 32.84
N GLU A 79 15.20 40.98 33.92
CA GLU A 79 15.15 40.09 35.08
C GLU A 79 13.96 39.11 35.00
N PRO A 80 14.11 37.84 35.41
CA PRO A 80 13.02 36.86 35.39
C PRO A 80 11.81 37.28 36.23
N VAL A 81 10.62 37.09 35.68
CA VAL A 81 9.33 37.33 36.36
C VAL A 81 8.77 36.00 36.86
N SER A 82 8.24 36.00 38.09
CA SER A 82 7.60 34.81 38.66
C SER A 82 6.36 34.41 37.86
N ALA A 83 6.28 33.14 37.48
CA ALA A 83 5.17 32.60 36.71
C ALA A 83 3.79 32.76 37.38
N THR A 84 3.74 32.78 38.72
CA THR A 84 2.47 32.97 39.47
C THR A 84 1.92 34.39 39.39
N ALA A 85 2.70 35.36 38.92
CA ALA A 85 2.27 36.75 38.70
C ALA A 85 1.75 37.00 37.28
N LEU A 86 1.69 35.96 36.45
CA LEU A 86 1.34 36.04 35.04
C LEU A 86 0.00 35.35 34.78
N ASP A 87 -0.75 35.89 33.83
CA ASP A 87 -1.89 35.21 33.21
C ASP A 87 -1.70 35.27 31.70
N ALA A 88 -1.67 34.12 31.02
CA ALA A 88 -1.36 34.05 29.61
C ALA A 88 -2.33 33.14 28.85
N LYS A 89 -2.61 33.53 27.61
CA LYS A 89 -3.30 32.73 26.61
C LYS A 89 -2.50 32.77 25.32
N VAL A 90 -2.33 31.61 24.70
CA VAL A 90 -1.77 31.50 23.34
C VAL A 90 -2.81 30.89 22.42
N THR A 91 -3.03 31.48 21.26
CA THR A 91 -3.86 30.91 20.20
C THR A 91 -2.98 30.54 19.02
N LEU A 92 -3.03 29.27 18.61
CA LEU A 92 -2.34 28.76 17.42
C LEU A 92 -3.34 28.65 16.27
N HIS A 93 -3.04 29.32 15.15
CA HIS A 93 -3.83 29.26 13.93
C HIS A 93 -3.15 28.34 12.90
N ARG A 94 -3.76 27.18 12.64
CA ARG A 94 -3.26 26.19 11.67
C ARG A 94 -3.76 26.47 10.25
N LEU A 95 -3.05 25.95 9.24
CA LEU A 95 -3.37 26.16 7.82
C LEU A 95 -4.74 25.63 7.40
N ASP A 96 -5.20 24.56 8.07
CA ASP A 96 -6.49 23.93 7.81
C ASP A 96 -7.69 24.62 8.50
N GLY A 97 -7.46 25.82 9.06
CA GLY A 97 -8.44 26.62 9.77
C GLY A 97 -8.67 26.22 11.24
N GLN A 98 -8.03 25.16 11.74
CA GLN A 98 -8.08 24.82 13.17
C GLN A 98 -7.41 25.90 14.02
N GLN A 99 -8.01 26.14 15.19
CA GLN A 99 -7.46 27.01 16.21
C GLN A 99 -7.28 26.23 17.50
N ASP A 100 -6.08 26.26 18.06
CA ASP A 100 -5.76 25.65 19.35
C ASP A 100 -5.54 26.76 20.38
N ASP A 101 -6.45 26.86 21.35
CA ASP A 101 -6.37 27.82 22.46
C ASP A 101 -5.68 27.16 23.66
N ILE A 102 -4.46 27.60 23.95
CA ILE A 102 -3.62 27.11 25.04
C ILE A 102 -3.81 28.00 26.26
N ARG A 103 -4.14 27.38 27.40
CA ARG A 103 -4.13 28.04 28.71
C ARG A 103 -2.89 27.61 29.47
N PHE A 104 -2.46 28.47 30.37
CA PHE A 104 -1.21 28.27 31.07
C PHE A 104 -1.41 28.15 32.57
N SER A 105 -0.62 27.28 33.19
CA SER A 105 -0.50 27.18 34.64
C SER A 105 0.96 27.44 35.05
N PRO A 106 1.21 28.07 36.21
CA PRO A 106 2.57 28.31 36.68
C PRO A 106 3.24 27.02 37.16
N GLU A 107 4.43 26.75 36.65
CA GLU A 107 5.31 25.68 37.08
C GLU A 107 6.74 26.21 37.30
N GLN A 108 7.15 26.28 38.57
CA GLN A 108 8.46 26.80 38.98
C GLN A 108 8.73 28.22 38.43
N GLN A 109 9.53 28.31 37.36
CA GLN A 109 10.01 29.56 36.75
C GLN A 109 9.28 29.91 35.44
N TYR A 110 8.38 29.04 34.95
CA TYR A 110 7.70 29.23 33.67
C TYR A 110 6.20 28.96 33.78
N LEU A 111 5.48 29.42 32.77
CA LEU A 111 4.11 29.01 32.50
C LEU A 111 4.13 27.78 31.58
N VAL A 112 3.41 26.72 31.92
CA VAL A 112 3.26 25.51 31.09
C VAL A 112 1.86 25.43 30.49
N GLY A 113 1.78 25.11 29.19
CA GLY A 113 0.52 24.96 28.45
C GLY A 113 -0.26 23.71 28.87
N ASP A 114 -1.59 23.79 28.80
CA ASP A 114 -2.51 22.70 29.19
C ASP A 114 -2.83 21.69 28.08
N ILE A 115 -2.34 21.92 26.86
CA ILE A 115 -2.52 21.02 25.71
C ILE A 115 -1.18 20.62 25.09
N SER A 116 -1.15 19.43 24.52
CA SER A 116 -0.02 18.99 23.70
C SER A 116 -0.17 19.50 22.27
N ILE A 117 0.94 19.98 21.69
CA ILE A 117 0.95 20.56 20.35
C ILE A 117 1.34 19.48 19.35
N ALA A 118 0.38 19.03 18.54
CA ALA A 118 0.65 18.02 17.51
C ALA A 118 1.49 18.61 16.36
N GLU A 119 2.47 17.82 15.88
CA GLU A 119 3.23 18.09 14.68
C GLU A 119 2.34 18.13 13.42
N PRO A 120 2.73 18.89 12.37
CA PRO A 120 3.90 19.79 12.34
C PRO A 120 3.68 21.05 13.18
N HIS A 121 4.76 21.66 13.69
CA HIS A 121 4.73 22.95 14.40
C HIS A 121 4.58 24.13 13.45
N SER A 122 3.51 24.05 12.67
CA SER A 122 3.20 24.91 11.56
C SER A 122 1.92 25.70 11.86
N TYR A 123 2.10 26.90 12.36
CA TYR A 123 1.01 27.77 12.80
C TYR A 123 1.46 29.21 12.89
N ARG A 124 0.47 30.09 12.88
CA ARG A 124 0.60 31.46 13.34
C ARG A 124 0.26 31.51 14.82
N VAL A 125 1.05 32.24 15.60
CA VAL A 125 0.94 32.32 17.05
C VAL A 125 0.50 33.71 17.45
N ASP A 126 -0.58 33.80 18.20
CA ASP A 126 -1.03 35.01 18.86
C ASP A 126 -0.93 34.80 20.38
N ILE A 127 -0.14 35.64 21.06
CA ILE A 127 0.12 35.55 22.50
C ILE A 127 -0.53 36.75 23.17
N SER A 128 -1.32 36.50 24.21
CA SER A 128 -1.85 37.52 25.12
C SER A 128 -1.37 37.21 26.53
N LEU A 129 -0.70 38.16 27.18
CA LEU A 129 -0.16 37.99 28.53
C LEU A 129 -0.46 39.21 29.39
N SER A 130 -0.91 38.99 30.62
CA SER A 130 -1.16 40.02 31.62
C SER A 130 -0.11 39.94 32.73
N TYR A 131 0.47 41.09 33.06
CA TYR A 131 1.40 41.25 34.17
C TYR A 131 1.18 42.60 34.86
N GLN A 132 0.97 42.59 36.17
CA GLN A 132 0.68 43.80 36.98
C GLN A 132 -0.48 44.67 36.44
N GLY A 133 -1.48 44.06 35.81
CA GLY A 133 -2.62 44.77 35.22
C GLY A 133 -2.35 45.42 33.86
N GLN A 134 -1.13 45.29 33.31
CA GLN A 134 -0.80 45.64 31.93
C GLN A 134 -0.94 44.40 31.04
N GLN A 135 -1.46 44.59 29.82
CA GLN A 135 -1.66 43.52 28.85
C GLN A 135 -0.71 43.68 27.67
N TYR A 136 -0.02 42.60 27.34
CA TYR A 136 0.94 42.51 26.26
C TYR A 136 0.43 41.55 25.19
N HIS A 137 0.69 41.88 23.93
CA HIS A 137 0.31 41.07 22.80
C HIS A 137 1.50 40.91 21.86
N TRP A 138 1.75 39.67 21.44
CA TRP A 138 2.72 39.36 20.41
C TRP A 138 2.12 38.46 19.35
N HIS A 139 2.69 38.56 18.17
CA HIS A 139 2.31 37.78 17.02
C HIS A 139 3.57 37.32 16.28
N TYR A 140 3.61 36.05 15.89
CA TYR A 140 4.64 35.55 15.00
C TYR A 140 4.16 34.35 14.19
N ASP A 141 4.81 34.13 13.06
CA ASP A 141 4.60 32.93 12.24
C ASP A 141 5.70 31.89 12.52
N SER A 142 5.31 30.61 12.58
CA SER A 142 6.21 29.45 12.69
C SER A 142 5.72 28.40 11.69
N PHE A 143 6.36 28.29 10.54
CA PHE A 143 5.93 27.41 9.46
C PHE A 143 6.93 26.28 9.25
N GLU A 144 6.86 25.26 10.08
CA GLU A 144 7.58 24.01 9.83
C GLU A 144 6.82 23.14 8.81
N GLY A 145 7.55 22.35 8.02
CA GLY A 145 6.92 21.32 7.18
C GLY A 145 6.09 21.86 6.01
N ARG A 146 6.26 23.13 5.62
CA ARG A 146 5.51 23.77 4.53
C ARG A 146 6.37 24.11 3.33
N VAL A 147 5.76 24.03 2.15
CA VAL A 147 6.30 24.60 0.92
C VAL A 147 5.17 25.27 0.16
N GLU A 148 5.43 26.47 -0.36
CA GLU A 148 4.52 27.17 -1.25
C GLU A 148 4.99 27.00 -2.70
N LEU A 149 4.08 26.51 -3.56
CA LEU A 149 4.33 26.31 -4.98
C LEU A 149 3.33 27.11 -5.79
N ASN A 150 3.83 27.97 -6.68
CA ASN A 150 2.96 28.57 -7.69
C ASN A 150 2.51 27.52 -8.72
N ASP A 151 1.41 27.81 -9.42
CA ASP A 151 0.77 26.89 -10.36
C ASP A 151 1.70 26.37 -11.46
N ARG A 152 2.64 27.21 -11.92
CA ARG A 152 3.59 26.83 -12.97
C ARG A 152 4.59 25.80 -12.46
N ILE A 153 5.15 25.99 -11.27
CA ILE A 153 6.08 25.03 -10.68
C ILE A 153 5.35 23.75 -10.31
N PHE A 154 4.14 23.86 -9.74
CA PHE A 154 3.29 22.71 -9.44
C PHE A 154 3.05 21.84 -10.69
N ALA A 155 2.67 22.47 -11.81
CA ALA A 155 2.44 21.76 -13.08
C ALA A 155 3.73 21.16 -13.67
N LEU A 156 4.84 21.92 -13.68
CA LEU A 156 6.13 21.43 -14.20
C LEU A 156 6.74 20.32 -13.34
N ALA A 157 6.47 20.34 -12.03
CA ALA A 157 6.88 19.30 -11.12
C ALA A 157 6.08 18.00 -11.31
N GLY A 158 5.01 17.97 -12.11
CA GLY A 158 4.24 16.75 -12.36
C GLY A 158 3.63 16.17 -11.08
N ILE A 159 3.32 17.03 -10.10
CA ILE A 159 2.70 16.61 -8.84
C ILE A 159 1.23 16.30 -9.11
N GLY A 160 0.86 15.06 -8.90
CA GLY A 160 -0.54 14.62 -8.92
C GLY A 160 -1.17 14.84 -7.55
N THR A 161 -2.47 15.05 -7.52
CA THR A 161 -3.24 15.17 -6.28
C THR A 161 -4.49 14.32 -6.29
N ASP A 162 -4.97 14.00 -5.11
CA ASP A 162 -6.26 13.33 -4.89
C ASP A 162 -6.91 13.90 -3.62
N ILE A 163 -8.19 13.61 -3.42
CA ILE A 163 -8.97 14.10 -2.28
C ILE A 163 -9.16 12.96 -1.29
N ALA A 164 -8.74 13.18 -0.04
CA ALA A 164 -8.94 12.21 1.03
C ALA A 164 -10.44 12.12 1.35
N GLN A 165 -11.03 10.95 1.13
CA GLN A 165 -12.47 10.73 1.27
C GLN A 165 -12.78 9.31 1.74
N ALA A 166 -14.06 9.04 2.01
CA ALA A 166 -14.53 7.71 2.34
C ALA A 166 -14.22 6.73 1.21
N GLN A 167 -13.81 5.52 1.56
CA GLN A 167 -13.47 4.49 0.59
C GLN A 167 -13.98 3.12 1.02
N VAL A 168 -14.24 2.25 0.05
CA VAL A 168 -14.54 0.85 0.30
C VAL A 168 -13.30 0.01 0.01
N LEU A 169 -12.62 -0.44 1.05
CA LEU A 169 -11.41 -1.24 0.93
C LEU A 169 -11.78 -2.70 0.60
N THR A 170 -11.05 -3.30 -0.33
CA THR A 170 -11.25 -4.71 -0.70
C THR A 170 -10.07 -5.56 -0.26
N GLN A 171 -10.30 -6.48 0.69
CA GLN A 171 -9.27 -7.44 1.07
C GLN A 171 -9.36 -8.65 0.15
N LYS A 172 -8.19 -9.03 -0.38
CA LYS A 172 -8.07 -10.16 -1.29
C LYS A 172 -7.04 -11.14 -0.75
N THR A 173 -7.30 -12.42 -0.96
CA THR A 173 -6.32 -13.49 -0.76
C THR A 173 -5.88 -14.00 -2.13
N HIS A 174 -4.57 -13.95 -2.38
CA HIS A 174 -3.98 -14.49 -3.60
C HIS A 174 -3.70 -15.97 -3.44
N LEU A 175 -4.30 -16.78 -4.32
CA LEU A 175 -4.12 -18.23 -4.33
C LEU A 175 -3.51 -18.66 -5.66
N PHE A 176 -2.84 -19.80 -5.64
CA PHE A 176 -2.34 -20.45 -6.85
C PHE A 176 -3.05 -21.78 -7.05
N GLY A 177 -3.17 -22.19 -8.30
CA GLY A 177 -3.90 -23.40 -8.62
C GLY A 177 -3.64 -23.90 -10.02
N VAL A 178 -4.39 -24.95 -10.35
CA VAL A 178 -4.37 -25.57 -11.67
C VAL A 178 -5.78 -25.75 -12.21
N ILE A 179 -5.93 -25.65 -13.51
CA ILE A 179 -7.17 -26.05 -14.18
C ILE A 179 -7.25 -27.57 -14.20
N SER A 180 -8.42 -28.12 -13.90
CA SER A 180 -8.69 -29.55 -13.99
C SER A 180 -10.04 -29.82 -14.63
N SER A 181 -10.20 -31.03 -15.17
CA SER A 181 -11.48 -31.49 -15.68
C SER A 181 -12.31 -32.05 -14.52
N PRO A 182 -13.61 -31.72 -14.42
CA PRO A 182 -14.51 -32.40 -13.51
C PRO A 182 -14.46 -33.91 -13.73
N PRO A 183 -14.36 -34.75 -12.68
CA PRO A 183 -14.39 -36.21 -12.85
C PRO A 183 -15.67 -36.71 -13.51
N THR A 184 -16.79 -36.01 -13.29
CA THR A 184 -18.10 -36.30 -13.87
C THR A 184 -18.21 -35.96 -15.35
N ALA A 185 -17.24 -35.23 -15.91
CA ALA A 185 -17.19 -34.88 -17.32
C ALA A 185 -16.44 -35.93 -18.17
N ARG A 186 -15.93 -37.00 -17.56
CA ARG A 186 -15.22 -38.08 -18.25
C ARG A 186 -16.11 -39.30 -18.42
N TYR A 187 -16.17 -39.82 -19.64
CA TYR A 187 -16.98 -40.96 -20.03
C TYR A 187 -16.09 -42.01 -20.70
N SER A 188 -16.09 -43.23 -20.15
CA SER A 188 -15.44 -44.38 -20.78
C SER A 188 -16.48 -45.23 -21.48
N VAL A 189 -16.38 -45.34 -22.80
CA VAL A 189 -17.27 -46.15 -23.63
C VAL A 189 -16.69 -47.55 -23.72
N LYS A 190 -17.36 -48.52 -23.11
CA LYS A 190 -17.00 -49.93 -23.15
C LYS A 190 -17.75 -50.66 -24.26
N ALA A 191 -17.19 -51.77 -24.71
CA ALA A 191 -17.92 -52.70 -25.56
C ALA A 191 -19.07 -53.34 -24.75
N PRO A 192 -20.33 -53.29 -25.24
CA PRO A 192 -21.45 -53.94 -24.57
C PRO A 192 -21.39 -55.47 -24.68
N TYR A 193 -20.66 -55.98 -25.68
CA TYR A 193 -20.51 -57.39 -25.96
C TYR A 193 -19.11 -57.66 -26.50
N SER A 194 -18.59 -58.86 -26.24
CA SER A 194 -17.40 -59.37 -26.92
C SER A 194 -17.69 -59.58 -28.42
N GLY A 195 -16.76 -59.16 -29.27
CA GLY A 195 -16.97 -59.11 -30.71
C GLY A 195 -15.83 -58.48 -31.49
N THR A 196 -15.95 -58.44 -32.80
CA THR A 196 -14.98 -57.75 -33.67
C THR A 196 -15.43 -56.31 -33.90
N LEU A 197 -14.54 -55.35 -33.70
CA LEU A 197 -14.80 -53.93 -33.97
C LEU A 197 -14.75 -53.69 -35.49
N THR A 198 -15.91 -53.76 -36.15
CA THR A 198 -15.98 -53.73 -37.61
C THR A 198 -15.81 -52.33 -38.22
N GLU A 199 -16.17 -51.29 -37.48
CA GLU A 199 -16.14 -49.92 -37.96
C GLU A 199 -15.85 -48.96 -36.81
N VAL A 200 -14.95 -48.01 -37.03
CA VAL A 200 -14.60 -46.91 -36.14
C VAL A 200 -14.75 -45.63 -36.94
N LEU A 201 -15.62 -44.74 -36.47
CA LEU A 201 -16.04 -43.54 -37.18
C LEU A 201 -15.39 -42.26 -36.66
N VAL A 202 -14.61 -42.35 -35.57
CA VAL A 202 -14.00 -41.22 -34.89
C VAL A 202 -12.52 -41.45 -34.58
N GLN A 203 -11.78 -40.35 -34.53
CA GLN A 203 -10.38 -40.27 -34.17
C GLN A 203 -10.22 -39.53 -32.83
N GLN A 204 -9.06 -39.70 -32.20
CA GLN A 204 -8.67 -38.87 -31.07
C GLN A 204 -8.66 -37.39 -31.49
N GLY A 205 -9.26 -36.52 -30.68
CA GLY A 205 -9.44 -35.10 -30.96
C GLY A 205 -10.78 -34.74 -31.62
N ASP A 206 -11.54 -35.71 -32.12
CA ASP A 206 -12.84 -35.44 -32.72
C ASP A 206 -13.88 -35.00 -31.68
N ARG A 207 -14.70 -34.01 -32.06
CA ARG A 207 -15.87 -33.61 -31.29
C ARG A 207 -17.04 -34.54 -31.59
N VAL A 208 -17.72 -34.98 -30.55
CA VAL A 208 -18.89 -35.86 -30.66
C VAL A 208 -20.07 -35.30 -29.89
N THR A 209 -21.27 -35.63 -30.35
CA THR A 209 -22.53 -35.29 -29.68
C THR A 209 -23.16 -36.51 -29.03
N LYS A 210 -23.95 -36.31 -27.97
CA LYS A 210 -24.67 -37.41 -27.31
C LYS A 210 -25.57 -38.15 -28.30
N GLY A 211 -25.41 -39.46 -28.39
CA GLY A 211 -26.14 -40.34 -29.30
C GLY A 211 -25.50 -40.48 -30.68
N GLN A 212 -24.45 -39.73 -31.01
CA GLN A 212 -23.69 -39.91 -32.25
C GLN A 212 -23.08 -41.30 -32.29
N ARG A 213 -23.28 -42.04 -33.39
CA ARG A 213 -22.61 -43.31 -33.63
C ARG A 213 -21.11 -43.09 -33.83
N ILE A 214 -20.29 -43.73 -33.01
CA ILE A 214 -18.84 -43.59 -32.99
C ILE A 214 -18.11 -44.87 -33.44
N ALA A 215 -18.76 -46.04 -33.31
CA ALA A 215 -18.23 -47.31 -33.80
C ALA A 215 -19.34 -48.35 -34.01
N ARG A 216 -18.98 -49.51 -34.57
CA ARG A 216 -19.85 -50.68 -34.72
C ARG A 216 -19.12 -51.97 -34.38
N ILE A 217 -19.75 -52.81 -33.58
CA ILE A 217 -19.21 -54.11 -33.15
C ILE A 217 -20.08 -55.26 -33.66
N SER A 218 -19.43 -56.33 -34.15
CA SER A 218 -20.07 -57.59 -34.48
C SER A 218 -19.93 -58.55 -33.31
N ASN A 219 -21.05 -58.91 -32.66
CA ASN A 219 -21.04 -59.85 -31.54
C ASN A 219 -20.45 -61.21 -31.95
N ALA A 220 -19.51 -61.73 -31.17
CA ALA A 220 -18.74 -62.93 -31.54
C ALA A 220 -19.59 -64.21 -31.68
N THR A 221 -20.73 -64.29 -30.98
CA THR A 221 -21.57 -65.50 -30.96
C THR A 221 -22.73 -65.40 -31.94
N THR A 222 -23.40 -64.25 -31.97
CA THR A 222 -24.64 -64.06 -32.75
C THR A 222 -24.39 -63.44 -34.12
N LEU A 223 -23.18 -62.92 -34.37
CA LEU A 223 -22.82 -62.16 -35.58
C LEU A 223 -23.71 -60.93 -35.84
N LYS A 224 -24.51 -60.52 -34.84
CA LYS A 224 -25.32 -59.31 -34.90
C LYS A 224 -24.44 -58.09 -34.73
N MET A 225 -24.72 -57.07 -35.53
CA MET A 225 -24.05 -55.78 -35.48
C MET A 225 -24.74 -54.86 -34.47
N TYR A 226 -23.95 -54.18 -33.65
CA TYR A 226 -24.44 -53.20 -32.68
C TYR A 226 -23.69 -51.88 -32.87
N ASP A 227 -24.46 -50.79 -32.88
CA ASP A 227 -23.92 -49.44 -32.93
C ASP A 227 -23.45 -49.02 -31.53
N ILE A 228 -22.23 -48.51 -31.45
CA ILE A 228 -21.69 -47.87 -30.27
C ILE A 228 -21.86 -46.37 -30.44
N VAL A 229 -22.54 -45.74 -29.47
CA VAL A 229 -22.86 -44.31 -29.50
C VAL A 229 -22.14 -43.55 -28.39
N SER A 230 -21.89 -42.27 -28.61
CA SER A 230 -21.37 -41.40 -27.56
C SER A 230 -22.42 -41.19 -26.45
N PRO A 231 -22.09 -41.39 -25.16
CA PRO A 231 -23.00 -41.14 -24.05
C PRO A 231 -23.21 -39.65 -23.74
N ALA A 232 -22.34 -38.77 -24.24
CA ALA A 232 -22.32 -37.34 -23.94
C ALA A 232 -21.80 -36.49 -25.10
N ASN A 233 -21.93 -35.18 -24.98
CA ASN A 233 -21.17 -34.24 -25.81
C ASN A 233 -19.73 -34.20 -25.29
N GLY A 234 -18.74 -34.07 -26.17
CA GLY A 234 -17.35 -33.95 -25.73
C GLY A 234 -16.35 -34.19 -26.85
N ILE A 235 -15.11 -34.45 -26.45
CA ILE A 235 -13.98 -34.74 -27.32
C ILE A 235 -13.49 -36.16 -27.05
N ILE A 236 -13.20 -36.93 -28.09
CA ILE A 236 -12.52 -38.23 -27.96
C ILE A 236 -11.09 -37.99 -27.47
N THR A 237 -10.79 -38.32 -26.22
CA THR A 237 -9.42 -38.15 -25.66
C THR A 237 -8.55 -39.36 -25.91
N ASP A 238 -9.14 -40.55 -25.97
CA ASP A 238 -8.43 -41.79 -26.23
C ASP A 238 -9.25 -42.69 -27.14
N ARG A 239 -8.56 -43.38 -28.04
CA ARG A 239 -9.06 -44.53 -28.78
C ARG A 239 -8.08 -45.68 -28.60
N PHE A 240 -8.59 -46.82 -28.13
CA PHE A 240 -7.73 -47.95 -27.80
C PHE A 240 -7.62 -49.02 -28.89
N PHE A 241 -8.58 -49.08 -29.81
CA PHE A 241 -8.66 -50.15 -30.80
C PHE A 241 -8.89 -49.63 -32.22
N ASN A 242 -8.44 -50.40 -33.21
CA ASN A 242 -8.68 -50.15 -34.63
C ASN A 242 -9.76 -51.07 -35.20
N ASN A 243 -10.14 -50.82 -36.45
CA ASN A 243 -11.02 -51.71 -37.20
C ASN A 243 -10.44 -53.14 -37.28
N ASN A 244 -11.33 -54.12 -37.25
CA ASN A 244 -11.08 -55.55 -37.31
C ASN A 244 -10.34 -56.15 -36.11
N GLU A 245 -10.21 -55.42 -35.01
CA GLU A 245 -9.66 -55.95 -33.77
C GLU A 245 -10.74 -56.67 -32.93
N LEU A 246 -10.32 -57.69 -32.19
CA LEU A 246 -11.19 -58.46 -31.30
C LEU A 246 -11.30 -57.74 -29.95
N ILE A 247 -12.53 -57.48 -29.53
CA ILE A 247 -12.89 -56.82 -28.28
C ILE A 247 -13.64 -57.81 -27.38
N ARG A 248 -13.49 -57.65 -26.08
CA ARG A 248 -14.17 -58.37 -25.02
C ARG A 248 -14.92 -57.38 -24.12
N ASP A 249 -14.31 -56.96 -23.01
CA ASP A 249 -14.87 -56.03 -22.00
C ASP A 249 -13.95 -54.81 -21.79
N GLU A 250 -13.18 -54.46 -22.82
CA GLU A 250 -12.27 -53.33 -22.78
C GLU A 250 -12.99 -52.00 -23.04
N VAL A 251 -12.34 -50.93 -22.61
CA VAL A 251 -12.72 -49.56 -22.97
C VAL A 251 -12.32 -49.32 -24.41
N LEU A 252 -13.27 -48.89 -25.24
CA LEU A 252 -13.06 -48.57 -26.64
C LEU A 252 -12.59 -47.12 -26.82
N PHE A 253 -13.27 -46.20 -26.13
CA PHE A 253 -13.04 -44.75 -26.22
C PHE A 253 -13.14 -44.10 -24.84
N ASN A 254 -12.33 -43.07 -24.63
CA ASN A 254 -12.59 -42.08 -23.58
C ASN A 254 -13.08 -40.79 -24.23
N ILE A 255 -14.09 -40.19 -23.63
CA ILE A 255 -14.73 -38.95 -24.08
C ILE A 255 -14.76 -38.00 -22.91
N VAL A 256 -14.30 -36.77 -23.12
CA VAL A 256 -14.29 -35.74 -22.08
C VAL A 256 -15.04 -34.51 -22.54
N ASP A 257 -15.98 -34.04 -21.73
CA ASP A 257 -16.62 -32.74 -21.91
C ASP A 257 -15.74 -31.65 -21.26
N PHE A 258 -15.13 -30.80 -22.10
CA PHE A 258 -14.30 -29.70 -21.64
C PHE A 258 -15.04 -28.36 -21.57
N SER A 259 -16.36 -28.33 -21.81
CA SER A 259 -17.15 -27.09 -21.80
C SER A 259 -17.21 -26.39 -20.44
N SER A 260 -16.89 -27.11 -19.36
CA SER A 260 -16.70 -26.53 -18.03
C SER A 260 -15.48 -27.16 -17.36
N VAL A 261 -14.72 -26.34 -16.64
CA VAL A 261 -13.51 -26.77 -15.95
C VAL A 261 -13.53 -26.35 -14.48
N TYR A 262 -12.82 -27.10 -13.67
CA TYR A 262 -12.56 -26.74 -12.28
C TYR A 262 -11.26 -25.95 -12.17
N VAL A 263 -11.30 -24.93 -11.33
CA VAL A 263 -10.11 -24.21 -10.87
C VAL A 263 -9.78 -24.77 -9.49
N GLU A 264 -8.69 -25.50 -9.40
CA GLU A 264 -8.28 -26.18 -8.19
C GLU A 264 -7.20 -25.35 -7.47
N LEU A 265 -7.61 -24.65 -6.41
CA LEU A 265 -6.81 -23.68 -5.66
C LEU A 265 -6.17 -24.35 -4.44
N SER A 266 -4.90 -24.03 -4.21
CA SER A 266 -4.17 -24.34 -2.98
C SER A 266 -4.22 -23.13 -2.04
N ALA A 267 -4.64 -23.35 -0.79
CA ALA A 267 -4.64 -22.35 0.26
C ALA A 267 -3.84 -22.88 1.47
N PHE A 268 -2.99 -22.03 2.06
CA PHE A 268 -2.31 -22.36 3.30
C PHE A 268 -3.25 -22.17 4.51
N PRO A 269 -2.91 -22.68 5.70
CA PRO A 269 -3.82 -22.63 6.86
C PRO A 269 -4.35 -21.22 7.20
N ASN A 270 -3.54 -20.17 7.09
CA ASN A 270 -4.01 -18.80 7.38
C ASN A 270 -4.98 -18.27 6.31
N ASP A 271 -4.86 -18.76 5.07
CA ASP A 271 -5.72 -18.35 3.96
C ASP A 271 -7.08 -19.04 4.04
N ILE A 272 -7.10 -20.34 4.33
CA ILE A 272 -8.34 -21.13 4.34
C ILE A 272 -9.32 -20.65 5.42
N ASP A 273 -8.83 -20.17 6.56
CA ASP A 273 -9.64 -19.66 7.66
C ASP A 273 -10.54 -18.49 7.22
N GLN A 274 -10.11 -17.76 6.19
CA GLN A 274 -10.82 -16.62 5.62
C GLN A 274 -11.75 -17.02 4.46
N LEU A 275 -11.56 -18.20 3.84
CA LEU A 275 -12.32 -18.63 2.67
C LEU A 275 -13.69 -19.22 3.04
N ARG A 276 -14.71 -18.86 2.27
CA ARG A 276 -16.06 -19.42 2.37
C ARG A 276 -16.61 -19.73 0.98
N VAL A 277 -17.48 -20.75 0.90
CA VAL A 277 -18.23 -21.04 -0.33
C VAL A 277 -19.10 -19.84 -0.69
N GLY A 278 -19.13 -19.49 -1.96
CA GLY A 278 -19.84 -18.32 -2.50
C GLY A 278 -18.99 -17.05 -2.62
N MET A 279 -17.76 -17.03 -2.08
CA MET A 279 -16.88 -15.87 -2.23
C MET A 279 -16.49 -15.63 -3.70
N PRO A 280 -16.53 -14.36 -4.17
CA PRO A 280 -16.07 -14.01 -5.52
C PRO A 280 -14.59 -14.32 -5.71
N VAL A 281 -14.25 -14.87 -6.88
CA VAL A 281 -12.88 -15.15 -7.28
C VAL A 281 -12.62 -14.73 -8.72
N SER A 282 -11.57 -13.94 -8.92
CA SER A 282 -11.05 -13.62 -10.25
C SER A 282 -9.86 -14.51 -10.55
N VAL A 283 -9.91 -15.25 -11.66
CA VAL A 283 -8.90 -16.23 -12.06
C VAL A 283 -8.11 -15.68 -13.24
N PHE A 284 -6.79 -15.73 -13.16
CA PHE A 284 -5.86 -15.18 -14.13
C PHE A 284 -4.96 -16.29 -14.69
N SER A 285 -4.91 -16.38 -16.02
CA SER A 285 -3.98 -17.27 -16.72
C SER A 285 -2.55 -16.75 -16.60
N LEU A 286 -1.61 -17.62 -16.22
CA LEU A 286 -0.19 -17.26 -16.16
C LEU A 286 0.51 -17.25 -17.53
N HIS A 287 -0.16 -17.70 -18.59
CA HIS A 287 0.46 -17.89 -19.91
C HIS A 287 0.10 -16.80 -20.94
N HIS A 288 -1.13 -16.24 -20.91
CA HIS A 288 -1.61 -15.35 -21.99
C HIS A 288 -2.59 -14.25 -21.54
N GLY A 289 -2.62 -13.90 -20.24
CA GLY A 289 -3.31 -12.69 -19.75
C GLY A 289 -4.84 -12.73 -19.71
N GLU A 290 -5.50 -13.78 -20.21
CA GLU A 290 -6.95 -13.98 -20.01
C GLU A 290 -7.31 -14.09 -18.52
N SER A 291 -8.47 -13.55 -18.18
CA SER A 291 -9.06 -13.64 -16.86
C SER A 291 -10.52 -14.05 -16.92
N ALA A 292 -11.00 -14.75 -15.90
CA ALA A 292 -12.40 -15.10 -15.76
C ALA A 292 -12.84 -15.00 -14.30
N ASP A 293 -14.06 -14.52 -14.09
CA ASP A 293 -14.67 -14.43 -12.77
C ASP A 293 -15.55 -15.65 -12.47
N SER A 294 -15.56 -16.05 -11.20
CA SER A 294 -16.38 -17.13 -10.66
C SER A 294 -16.64 -16.89 -9.17
N ASN A 295 -17.30 -17.84 -8.52
CA ASN A 295 -17.33 -17.95 -7.07
C ASN A 295 -16.65 -19.25 -6.61
N ILE A 296 -16.16 -19.27 -5.37
CA ILE A 296 -15.73 -20.50 -4.70
C ILE A 296 -16.95 -21.42 -4.57
N SER A 297 -16.90 -22.58 -5.23
CA SER A 297 -18.00 -23.56 -5.25
C SER A 297 -17.84 -24.65 -4.20
N TYR A 298 -16.61 -24.90 -3.73
CA TYR A 298 -16.32 -25.99 -2.79
C TYR A 298 -15.02 -25.71 -2.03
N ILE A 299 -14.99 -26.14 -0.76
CA ILE A 299 -13.80 -26.16 0.08
C ILE A 299 -13.68 -27.57 0.66
N ALA A 300 -12.52 -28.19 0.53
CA ALA A 300 -12.28 -29.53 1.00
C ALA A 300 -12.33 -29.59 2.54
N PRO A 301 -13.04 -30.58 3.13
CA PRO A 301 -13.10 -30.74 4.59
C PRO A 301 -11.81 -31.32 5.18
N GLN A 302 -10.88 -31.76 4.33
CA GLN A 302 -9.60 -32.34 4.71
C GLN A 302 -8.47 -31.66 3.94
N MET A 303 -7.33 -31.46 4.61
CA MET A 303 -6.10 -30.96 3.99
C MET A 303 -5.31 -32.11 3.36
N THR A 304 -4.49 -31.79 2.37
CA THR A 304 -3.54 -32.75 1.78
C THR A 304 -2.28 -32.88 2.66
N GLU A 305 -1.38 -33.78 2.27
CA GLU A 305 -0.01 -33.79 2.80
C GLU A 305 0.62 -32.38 2.67
N GLY A 306 1.30 -31.93 3.72
CA GLY A 306 1.83 -30.57 3.83
C GLY A 306 0.84 -29.52 4.38
N HIS A 307 -0.32 -29.93 4.90
CA HIS A 307 -1.33 -29.03 5.52
C HIS A 307 -1.89 -27.97 4.57
N ILE A 308 -2.03 -28.33 3.28
CA ILE A 308 -2.60 -27.44 2.26
C ILE A 308 -4.09 -27.75 2.14
N ALA A 309 -4.92 -26.72 2.29
CA ALA A 309 -6.35 -26.82 2.02
C ALA A 309 -6.62 -26.63 0.53
N ARG A 310 -7.70 -27.26 0.05
CA ARG A 310 -8.10 -27.20 -1.36
C ARG A 310 -9.44 -26.50 -1.49
N ALA A 311 -9.47 -25.45 -2.30
CA ALA A 311 -10.71 -24.78 -2.69
C ALA A 311 -10.92 -24.96 -4.20
N ARG A 312 -12.18 -24.95 -4.63
CA ARG A 312 -12.54 -25.10 -6.03
C ARG A 312 -13.48 -23.98 -6.47
N ALA A 313 -13.27 -23.50 -7.69
CA ALA A 313 -14.23 -22.72 -8.45
C ALA A 313 -14.53 -23.39 -9.79
N VAL A 314 -15.56 -22.93 -10.51
CA VAL A 314 -16.00 -23.52 -11.79
C VAL A 314 -16.01 -22.44 -12.85
N LEU A 315 -15.32 -22.67 -13.96
CA LEU A 315 -15.31 -21.76 -15.10
C LEU A 315 -16.12 -22.34 -16.26
N ASP A 316 -16.84 -21.46 -16.96
CA ASP A 316 -17.26 -21.75 -18.33
C ASP A 316 -16.01 -21.83 -19.22
N ASN A 317 -15.99 -22.85 -20.06
CA ASN A 317 -14.91 -23.13 -20.98
C ASN A 317 -15.45 -23.57 -22.34
N SER A 318 -16.62 -23.05 -22.70
CA SER A 318 -17.26 -23.24 -24.01
C SER A 318 -16.33 -22.86 -25.18
N ASN A 319 -15.45 -21.87 -24.99
CA ASN A 319 -14.43 -21.44 -25.95
C ASN A 319 -13.17 -22.33 -25.99
N GLY A 320 -12.99 -23.22 -25.00
CA GLY A 320 -11.85 -24.14 -24.89
C GLY A 320 -10.51 -23.49 -24.54
N TYR A 321 -10.50 -22.27 -24.02
CA TYR A 321 -9.27 -21.57 -23.62
C TYR A 321 -8.60 -22.23 -22.41
N TRP A 322 -9.38 -22.54 -21.37
CA TRP A 322 -8.89 -23.13 -20.13
C TRP A 322 -8.63 -24.62 -20.31
N ARG A 323 -7.36 -24.98 -20.46
CA ARG A 323 -6.94 -26.38 -20.65
C ARG A 323 -6.55 -27.00 -19.31
N PRO A 324 -7.05 -28.21 -18.98
CA PRO A 324 -6.58 -28.93 -17.80
C PRO A 324 -5.06 -29.05 -17.76
N GLY A 325 -4.48 -28.82 -16.58
CA GLY A 325 -3.03 -28.74 -16.36
C GLY A 325 -2.44 -27.33 -16.43
N MET A 326 -3.19 -26.32 -16.92
CA MET A 326 -2.74 -24.93 -16.89
C MET A 326 -2.60 -24.41 -15.46
N HIS A 327 -1.51 -23.70 -15.17
CA HIS A 327 -1.34 -22.99 -13.90
C HIS A 327 -2.03 -21.63 -13.96
N ILE A 328 -2.63 -21.25 -12.83
CA ILE A 328 -3.35 -19.98 -12.69
C ILE A 328 -2.96 -19.29 -11.39
N LYS A 329 -3.20 -17.98 -11.36
CA LYS A 329 -3.32 -17.18 -10.13
C LYS A 329 -4.80 -16.90 -9.92
N ALA A 330 -5.26 -16.87 -8.68
CA ALA A 330 -6.61 -16.43 -8.35
C ALA A 330 -6.58 -15.36 -7.25
N GLU A 331 -7.53 -14.45 -7.29
CA GLU A 331 -7.77 -13.42 -6.28
C GLU A 331 -9.15 -13.65 -5.69
N VAL A 332 -9.20 -14.10 -4.45
CA VAL A 332 -10.48 -14.30 -3.74
C VAL A 332 -10.78 -13.06 -2.92
N LEU A 333 -11.95 -12.46 -3.11
CA LEU A 333 -12.43 -11.33 -2.30
C LEU A 333 -12.87 -11.85 -0.92
N THR A 334 -12.09 -11.57 0.12
CA THR A 334 -12.34 -12.07 1.48
C THR A 334 -13.09 -11.07 2.36
N ALA A 335 -12.93 -9.77 2.12
CA ALA A 335 -13.70 -8.75 2.82
C ALA A 335 -13.90 -7.47 1.98
N THR A 336 -14.97 -6.76 2.30
CA THR A 336 -15.27 -5.43 1.78
C THR A 336 -15.57 -4.53 2.97
N ILE A 337 -14.75 -3.50 3.16
CA ILE A 337 -14.70 -2.74 4.41
C ILE A 337 -14.85 -1.26 4.08
N PRO A 338 -16.01 -0.64 4.38
CA PRO A 338 -16.14 0.81 4.27
C PRO A 338 -15.32 1.49 5.36
N VAL A 339 -14.54 2.50 4.97
CA VAL A 339 -13.76 3.36 5.87
C VAL A 339 -14.10 4.82 5.63
N ALA A 340 -14.10 5.62 6.70
CA ALA A 340 -14.54 7.01 6.64
C ALA A 340 -13.55 7.92 5.89
N LEU A 341 -12.26 7.55 5.89
CA LEU A 341 -11.20 8.32 5.25
C LEU A 341 -10.08 7.38 4.80
N ALA A 342 -9.66 7.48 3.55
CA ALA A 342 -8.50 6.76 3.03
C ALA A 342 -7.67 7.65 2.10
N VAL A 343 -6.40 7.32 1.99
CA VAL A 343 -5.46 7.89 1.02
C VAL A 343 -4.84 6.80 0.18
N GLN A 344 -4.38 7.14 -1.03
CA GLN A 344 -3.66 6.20 -1.87
C GLN A 344 -2.31 5.85 -1.22
N LYS A 345 -1.99 4.56 -1.13
CA LYS A 345 -0.74 4.08 -0.50
C LYS A 345 0.51 4.69 -1.13
N ARG A 346 0.49 4.90 -2.43
CA ARG A 346 1.60 5.52 -3.19
C ARG A 346 1.89 6.98 -2.82
N ALA A 347 0.93 7.68 -2.21
CA ALA A 347 1.10 9.05 -1.73
C ALA A 347 1.88 9.13 -0.42
N ILE A 348 1.95 8.02 0.33
CA ILE A 348 2.60 7.98 1.62
C ILE A 348 4.10 8.10 1.44
N GLN A 349 4.66 9.06 2.15
CA GLN A 349 6.09 9.32 2.23
C GLN A 349 6.56 9.11 3.66
N ARG A 350 7.88 8.97 3.83
CA ARG A 350 8.50 9.07 5.15
C ARG A 350 9.08 10.47 5.32
N PHE A 351 8.70 11.18 6.36
CA PHE A 351 9.32 12.43 6.77
C PHE A 351 9.91 12.21 8.16
N ARG A 352 11.24 12.35 8.27
CA ARG A 352 12.02 11.73 9.35
C ARG A 352 11.67 10.23 9.42
N ASP A 353 11.27 9.72 10.57
CA ASP A 353 10.84 8.32 10.74
C ASP A 353 9.33 8.09 10.64
N MET A 354 8.54 9.16 10.49
CA MET A 354 7.08 9.12 10.54
C MET A 354 6.46 8.98 9.14
N PRO A 355 5.36 8.22 8.99
CA PRO A 355 4.60 8.19 7.76
C PRO A 355 3.75 9.45 7.60
N VAL A 356 3.81 10.04 6.41
CA VAL A 356 3.15 11.32 6.12
C VAL A 356 2.52 11.33 4.74
N VAL A 357 1.61 12.27 4.55
CA VAL A 357 1.23 12.80 3.23
C VAL A 357 1.50 14.30 3.19
N PHE A 358 1.59 14.88 2.00
CA PHE A 358 1.64 16.33 1.83
C PHE A 358 0.23 16.84 1.52
N ALA A 359 -0.42 17.43 2.52
CA ALA A 359 -1.75 18.02 2.38
C ALA A 359 -1.66 19.37 1.67
N ARG A 360 -2.59 19.65 0.76
CA ARG A 360 -2.63 20.86 -0.04
C ARG A 360 -3.72 21.80 0.44
N TYR A 361 -3.35 23.07 0.61
CA TYR A 361 -4.25 24.17 0.94
C TYR A 361 -3.94 25.33 -0.01
N GLY A 362 -4.69 25.41 -1.11
CA GLY A 362 -4.39 26.35 -2.20
C GLY A 362 -3.03 26.02 -2.83
N ASN A 363 -2.08 26.94 -2.72
CA ASN A 363 -0.72 26.80 -3.26
C ASN A 363 0.29 26.29 -2.23
N THR A 364 -0.15 26.03 -1.00
CA THR A 364 0.72 25.57 0.09
C THR A 364 0.54 24.08 0.31
N PHE A 365 1.64 23.35 0.36
CA PHE A 365 1.70 21.96 0.80
C PHE A 365 2.27 21.90 2.21
N GLU A 366 1.69 21.07 3.06
CA GLU A 366 2.08 20.88 4.45
C GLU A 366 2.20 19.39 4.78
N VAL A 367 3.27 19.01 5.49
CA VAL A 367 3.45 17.66 6.00
C VAL A 367 2.34 17.33 6.99
N ARG A 368 1.63 16.22 6.78
CA ARG A 368 0.66 15.69 7.73
C ARG A 368 1.03 14.28 8.14
N MET A 369 1.35 14.12 9.42
CA MET A 369 1.61 12.82 10.04
C MET A 369 0.30 12.06 10.18
N LEU A 370 0.31 10.79 9.75
CA LEU A 370 -0.89 9.98 9.71
C LEU A 370 -0.80 8.81 10.69
N GLN A 371 -1.95 8.47 11.25
CA GLN A 371 -2.18 7.16 11.85
C GLN A 371 -3.04 6.34 10.89
N PHE A 372 -2.66 5.08 10.72
CA PHE A 372 -3.30 4.19 9.76
C PHE A 372 -4.18 3.16 10.45
N GLY A 373 -5.18 2.69 9.71
CA GLY A 373 -6.03 1.57 10.06
C GLY A 373 -5.84 0.42 9.07
N ARG A 374 -6.95 0.00 8.48
CA ARG A 374 -7.00 -1.10 7.51
C ARG A 374 -6.48 -0.64 6.15
N GLU A 375 -6.04 -1.59 5.33
CA GLU A 375 -5.57 -1.30 3.97
C GLU A 375 -6.04 -2.35 2.98
N ASP A 376 -6.03 -1.96 1.71
CA ASP A 376 -6.04 -2.85 0.56
C ASP A 376 -4.78 -2.64 -0.32
N ASP A 377 -4.82 -3.10 -1.56
CA ASP A 377 -3.71 -2.98 -2.50
C ASP A 377 -3.38 -1.53 -2.88
N ASN A 378 -4.37 -0.64 -2.86
CA ASN A 378 -4.26 0.71 -3.42
C ASN A 378 -4.43 1.81 -2.37
N TYR A 379 -5.29 1.59 -1.38
CA TYR A 379 -5.70 2.55 -0.37
C TYR A 379 -5.38 2.06 1.04
N ILE A 380 -5.20 3.00 1.94
CA ILE A 380 -5.06 2.77 3.37
C ILE A 380 -5.90 3.76 4.15
N GLU A 381 -6.63 3.23 5.13
CA GLU A 381 -7.47 3.98 6.05
C GLU A 381 -6.61 4.93 6.88
N VAL A 382 -7.08 6.17 7.00
CA VAL A 382 -6.49 7.19 7.86
C VAL A 382 -7.39 7.38 9.07
N THR A 383 -6.91 7.00 10.24
CA THR A 383 -7.65 7.10 11.51
C THR A 383 -7.41 8.42 12.23
N SER A 384 -6.29 9.09 11.95
CA SER A 384 -5.94 10.41 12.51
C SER A 384 -4.92 11.13 11.64
N GLY A 385 -4.85 12.46 11.77
CA GLY A 385 -3.84 13.32 11.15
C GLY A 385 -4.25 14.05 9.87
N LEU A 386 -5.42 13.71 9.31
CA LEU A 386 -5.95 14.33 8.10
C LEU A 386 -7.47 14.54 8.22
N LYS A 387 -7.96 15.67 7.72
CA LYS A 387 -9.41 15.95 7.69
C LYS A 387 -10.03 15.34 6.41
N PRO A 388 -11.30 14.88 6.47
CA PRO A 388 -12.03 14.52 5.26
C PRO A 388 -12.14 15.70 4.29
N GLY A 389 -11.97 15.43 3.00
CA GLY A 389 -11.98 16.43 1.93
C GLY A 389 -10.65 17.14 1.71
N THR A 390 -9.61 16.86 2.51
CA THR A 390 -8.28 17.43 2.29
C THR A 390 -7.67 16.88 0.99
N GLU A 391 -7.28 17.78 0.09
CA GLU A 391 -6.47 17.43 -1.07
C GLU A 391 -5.04 17.08 -0.63
N TYR A 392 -4.43 16.05 -1.22
CA TYR A 392 -3.08 15.61 -0.89
C TYR A 392 -2.29 15.20 -2.13
N ALA A 393 -0.97 15.32 -2.07
CA ALA A 393 -0.08 14.96 -3.18
C ALA A 393 0.05 13.43 -3.33
N THR A 394 -0.14 12.92 -4.54
CA THR A 394 -0.04 11.49 -4.89
C THR A 394 1.19 11.17 -5.72
N ASP A 395 1.41 11.92 -6.81
CA ASP A 395 2.50 11.71 -7.76
C ASP A 395 3.62 12.70 -7.49
N ASN A 396 4.87 12.27 -7.72
CA ASN A 396 6.06 13.11 -7.61
C ASN A 396 6.21 13.89 -6.28
N SER A 397 5.62 13.39 -5.19
CA SER A 397 5.58 14.09 -3.90
C SER A 397 6.94 14.19 -3.19
N PHE A 398 7.98 13.52 -3.69
CA PHE A 398 9.35 13.66 -3.19
C PHE A 398 9.95 15.07 -3.41
N VAL A 399 9.47 15.82 -4.42
CA VAL A 399 9.93 17.20 -4.65
C VAL A 399 9.53 18.08 -3.48
N LEU A 400 8.30 17.91 -2.97
CA LEU A 400 7.80 18.61 -1.79
C LEU A 400 8.66 18.30 -0.56
N LYS A 401 8.98 17.01 -0.38
CA LYS A 401 9.87 16.57 0.71
C LYS A 401 11.24 17.25 0.66
N ALA A 402 11.85 17.30 -0.53
CA ALA A 402 13.18 17.87 -0.70
C ALA A 402 13.20 19.37 -0.38
N ASP A 403 12.21 20.11 -0.86
CA ASP A 403 12.10 21.55 -0.59
C ASP A 403 11.88 21.82 0.90
N ILE A 404 10.99 21.06 1.55
CA ILE A 404 10.72 21.20 2.98
C ILE A 404 11.95 20.91 3.84
N LEU A 405 12.71 19.86 3.52
CA LEU A 405 13.94 19.53 4.24
C LEU A 405 15.02 20.60 4.06
N LYS A 406 15.11 21.19 2.86
CA LYS A 406 16.05 22.28 2.57
C LYS A 406 15.72 23.53 3.39
N SER A 407 14.44 23.90 3.48
CA SER A 407 13.98 25.04 4.29
C SER A 407 14.09 24.79 5.80
N GLY A 408 13.98 23.54 6.26
CA GLY A 408 14.22 23.19 7.65
C GLY A 408 15.69 23.36 8.05
N ALA A 409 16.61 22.84 7.23
CA ALA A 409 18.05 22.89 7.51
C ALA A 409 18.64 24.31 7.59
N SER A 410 18.03 25.30 6.94
CA SER A 410 18.49 26.69 7.04
C SER A 410 18.17 27.38 8.37
N HIS A 411 17.32 26.79 9.21
CA HIS A 411 16.95 27.35 10.52
C HIS A 411 17.73 26.73 11.69
N ASP A 412 18.46 25.63 11.48
CA ASP A 412 19.27 24.95 12.50
C ASP A 412 20.73 25.46 12.56
N HIS A 413 21.02 26.63 11.98
CA HIS A 413 22.40 27.17 11.82
C HIS A 413 22.69 28.42 12.62
#